data_AF-A0A9X0AVH3-F1
#
_entry.id   AF-A0A9X0AVH3-F1
#
_cell.length_a   1.000
_cell.length_b   1.000
_cell.length_c   1.000
_cell.angle_alpha   90.00
_cell.angle_beta   90.00
_cell.angle_gamma   90.00
#
_symmetry.space_group_name_H-M   'P 1'
#
loop_
_entity.id
_entity.type
_entity.pdbx_description
1 polymer ?
#
loop_
_entity_poly.entity_id
_entity_poly.type
_entity_poly.pdbx_seq_one_letter_code
_entity_poly.pdbx_strand_id
1 'polypeptide(L)'
;MMILGSIEEVFGFCTNTDADPFMMWHDQQMAIAEIMTIKDEDGESCCLSYALFHEKYCNDVGFKKWFRPIEKGIDKLVIAREEGNPAATFRLRKLQHHLIDFILVLELETGALRMECLCVVKRSRLLPRLAVHV
;
A
#
# COMPACT_ATOMS: atom_id res chain seq x y z
N MET A 1 -0.39 4.87 18.27
CA MET A 1 -0.86 3.83 17.32
C MET A 1 -2.11 4.34 16.58
N MET A 2 -1.95 5.35 15.70
CA MET A 2 -3.04 6.00 14.93
C MET A 2 -2.90 5.83 13.40
N ILE A 3 -1.79 5.23 12.95
CA ILE A 3 -1.43 5.17 11.52
C ILE A 3 -2.27 4.14 10.76
N LEU A 4 -2.50 2.95 11.35
CA LEU A 4 -3.31 1.90 10.72
C LEU A 4 -4.75 2.37 10.48
N GLY A 5 -5.38 2.99 11.47
CA GLY A 5 -6.71 3.58 11.32
C GLY A 5 -6.77 4.72 10.29
N SER A 6 -5.67 5.47 10.09
CA SER A 6 -5.59 6.53 9.08
C SER A 6 -5.42 5.95 7.66
N ILE A 7 -4.73 4.83 7.52
CA ILE A 7 -4.60 4.09 6.27
C ILE A 7 -5.95 3.48 5.88
N GLU A 8 -6.61 2.81 6.83
CA GLU A 8 -7.98 2.31 6.67
C GLU A 8 -8.92 3.45 6.30
N GLU A 9 -8.75 4.64 6.89
CA GLU A 9 -9.57 5.80 6.56
C GLU A 9 -9.41 6.24 5.09
N VAL A 10 -8.17 6.29 4.59
CA VAL A 10 -7.88 6.65 3.19
C VAL A 10 -8.40 5.63 2.19
N PHE A 11 -8.41 4.35 2.56
CA PHE A 11 -8.96 3.26 1.75
C PHE A 11 -10.49 3.09 1.93
N GLY A 12 -11.06 3.57 3.03
CA GLY A 12 -12.39 3.18 3.51
C GLY A 12 -13.47 4.27 3.55
N PHE A 13 -13.16 5.57 3.56
CA PHE A 13 -14.22 6.57 3.72
C PHE A 13 -14.93 6.92 2.41
N CYS A 14 -16.20 6.52 2.40
CA CYS A 14 -17.25 6.93 1.48
C CYS A 14 -17.91 8.21 2.03
N THR A 15 -17.98 9.27 1.23
CA THR A 15 -19.06 10.26 1.42
C THR A 15 -19.92 10.45 0.17
N ASN A 16 -19.43 10.07 -1.02
CA ASN A 16 -20.22 10.10 -2.25
C ASN A 16 -19.80 8.95 -3.18
N THR A 17 -20.73 8.03 -3.45
CA THR A 17 -20.54 6.85 -4.31
C THR A 17 -20.16 7.17 -5.76
N ASP A 18 -20.31 8.42 -6.19
CA ASP A 18 -19.96 8.89 -7.55
C ASP A 18 -18.66 9.69 -7.63
N ALA A 19 -18.02 10.04 -6.50
CA ALA A 19 -16.94 11.05 -6.49
C ALA A 19 -15.53 10.49 -6.18
N ASP A 20 -15.42 9.27 -5.64
CA ASP A 20 -14.15 8.77 -5.14
C ASP A 20 -13.57 7.63 -6.01
N PRO A 21 -12.46 7.88 -6.74
CA PRO A 21 -11.94 6.97 -7.76
C PRO A 21 -11.35 5.65 -7.21
N PHE A 22 -11.19 5.53 -5.89
CA PHE A 22 -10.56 4.37 -5.26
C PHE A 22 -11.14 4.06 -3.87
N MET A 23 -11.54 2.80 -3.66
CA MET A 23 -12.00 2.24 -2.39
C MET A 23 -11.57 0.77 -2.32
N MET A 24 -11.23 0.29 -1.11
CA MET A 24 -10.94 -1.12 -0.86
C MET A 24 -11.80 -1.63 0.30
N TRP A 25 -12.58 -2.67 0.05
CA TRP A 25 -13.52 -3.23 1.02
C TRP A 25 -12.79 -3.90 2.18
N HIS A 26 -13.36 -3.86 3.38
CA HIS A 26 -12.73 -4.43 4.58
C HIS A 26 -12.30 -5.90 4.38
N ASP A 27 -13.15 -6.73 3.78
CA ASP A 27 -12.84 -8.14 3.50
C ASP A 27 -11.62 -8.31 2.58
N GLN A 28 -11.40 -7.37 1.65
CA GLN A 28 -10.21 -7.37 0.81
C GLN A 28 -8.96 -7.00 1.61
N GLN A 29 -9.08 -6.06 2.55
CA GLN A 29 -8.00 -5.67 3.44
C GLN A 29 -7.60 -6.84 4.36
N MET A 30 -8.59 -7.54 4.92
CA MET A 30 -8.40 -8.73 5.73
C MET A 30 -7.75 -9.86 4.93
N ALA A 31 -8.25 -10.16 3.73
CA ALA A 31 -7.66 -11.17 2.87
C ALA A 31 -6.20 -10.84 2.52
N ILE A 32 -5.87 -9.57 2.24
CA ILE A 32 -4.49 -9.13 2.02
C ILE A 32 -3.65 -9.33 3.27
N ALA A 33 -4.14 -8.95 4.45
CA ALA A 33 -3.44 -9.14 5.72
C ALA A 33 -3.12 -10.62 5.98
N GLU A 34 -4.10 -11.50 5.76
CA GLU A 34 -3.93 -12.95 5.93
C GLU A 34 -2.89 -13.53 4.97
N ILE A 35 -2.98 -13.24 3.66
CA ILE A 35 -2.02 -13.79 2.69
C ILE A 35 -0.61 -13.19 2.82
N MET A 36 -0.51 -12.01 3.44
CA MET A 36 0.77 -11.35 3.77
C MET A 36 1.38 -11.86 5.06
N THR A 37 0.67 -12.67 5.84
CA THR A 37 1.16 -13.19 7.13
C THR A 37 1.59 -14.64 6.98
N ILE A 38 2.78 -14.95 7.50
CA ILE A 38 3.33 -16.31 7.59
C ILE A 38 3.67 -16.61 9.05
N LYS A 39 3.78 -17.89 9.39
CA LYS A 39 4.37 -18.30 10.66
C LYS A 39 5.88 -18.45 10.50
N ASP A 40 6.64 -17.92 11.44
CA ASP A 40 8.08 -18.15 11.52
C ASP A 40 8.40 -19.54 12.12
N GLU A 41 9.69 -19.80 12.34
CA GLU A 41 10.17 -21.08 12.89
C GLU A 41 9.69 -21.35 14.32
N ASP A 42 9.40 -20.28 15.08
CA ASP A 42 8.88 -20.33 16.44
C ASP A 42 7.33 -20.38 16.47
N GLY A 43 6.69 -20.28 15.31
CA GLY A 43 5.24 -20.33 15.14
C GLY A 43 4.54 -18.98 15.28
N GLU A 44 5.29 -17.90 15.44
CA GLU A 44 4.79 -16.53 15.56
C GLU A 44 4.40 -15.96 14.20
N SER A 45 3.36 -15.12 14.20
CA SER A 45 2.81 -14.55 12.97
C SER A 45 3.58 -13.31 12.54
N CYS A 46 4.27 -13.41 11.40
CA CYS A 46 5.11 -12.36 10.83
C CYS A 46 4.64 -11.99 9.42
N CYS A 47 4.77 -10.72 9.04
CA CYS A 47 4.57 -10.31 7.64
C CYS A 47 5.64 -10.93 6.73
N LEU A 48 5.27 -11.22 5.47
CA LEU A 48 6.20 -11.59 4.42
C LEU A 48 7.31 -10.54 4.30
N SER A 49 8.56 -11.00 4.24
CA SER A 49 9.67 -10.13 3.88
C SER A 49 9.48 -9.57 2.47
N TYR A 50 10.06 -8.39 2.20
CA TYR A 50 9.93 -7.76 0.88
C TYR A 50 10.40 -8.69 -0.26
N ALA A 51 11.49 -9.43 -0.06
CA ALA A 51 12.03 -10.35 -1.07
C ALA A 51 11.03 -11.47 -1.39
N LEU A 52 10.46 -12.11 -0.36
CA LEU A 52 9.46 -13.17 -0.51
C LEU A 52 8.16 -12.65 -1.11
N PHE A 53 7.71 -11.47 -0.66
CA PHE A 53 6.59 -10.78 -1.27
C PHE A 53 6.84 -10.55 -2.77
N HIS A 54 7.99 -10.00 -3.13
CA HIS A 54 8.31 -9.64 -4.52
C HIS A 54 8.38 -10.87 -5.43
N GLU A 55 8.99 -11.95 -4.96
CA GLU A 55 9.04 -13.22 -5.66
C GLU A 55 7.62 -13.78 -5.90
N LYS A 56 6.81 -13.88 -4.83
CA LYS A 56 5.41 -14.30 -4.94
C LYS A 56 4.61 -13.38 -5.86
N TYR A 57 4.78 -12.08 -5.74
CA TYR A 57 4.08 -11.10 -6.56
C TYR A 57 4.35 -11.25 -8.06
N CYS A 58 5.59 -11.57 -8.41
CA CYS A 58 6.00 -11.73 -9.80
C CYS A 58 5.57 -13.08 -10.39
N ASN A 59 5.63 -14.15 -9.59
CA ASN A 59 5.51 -15.52 -10.09
C ASN A 59 4.15 -16.18 -9.79
N ASP A 60 3.43 -15.74 -8.76
CA ASP A 60 2.13 -16.28 -8.37
C ASP A 60 0.99 -15.35 -8.79
N VAL A 61 0.30 -15.75 -9.86
CA VAL A 61 -0.87 -15.03 -10.40
C VAL A 61 -2.03 -14.98 -9.38
N GLY A 62 -2.19 -16.05 -8.60
CA GLY A 62 -3.22 -16.17 -7.57
C GLY A 62 -2.97 -15.22 -6.40
N PHE A 63 -1.71 -15.03 -6.01
CA PHE A 63 -1.30 -14.04 -5.02
C PHE A 63 -1.47 -12.61 -5.56
N LYS A 64 -0.94 -12.34 -6.76
CA LYS A 64 -0.99 -11.02 -7.41
C LYS A 64 -2.41 -10.48 -7.57
N LYS A 65 -3.40 -11.33 -7.81
CA LYS A 65 -4.79 -10.90 -8.05
C LYS A 65 -5.38 -10.10 -6.88
N TRP A 66 -4.95 -10.36 -5.64
CA TRP A 66 -5.45 -9.71 -4.43
C TRP A 66 -5.02 -8.24 -4.34
N PHE A 67 -3.91 -7.86 -4.98
CA PHE A 67 -3.39 -6.49 -4.99
C PHE A 67 -3.89 -5.66 -6.18
N ARG A 68 -4.52 -6.29 -7.18
CA ARG A 68 -5.07 -5.58 -8.36
C ARG A 68 -6.05 -4.45 -8.00
N PRO A 69 -6.93 -4.56 -6.99
CA PRO A 69 -7.79 -3.46 -6.59
C PRO A 69 -7.00 -2.22 -6.17
N ILE A 70 -5.88 -2.42 -5.46
CA ILE A 70 -4.98 -1.34 -5.04
C ILE A 70 -4.30 -0.71 -6.26
N GLU A 71 -3.73 -1.51 -7.15
CA GLU A 71 -3.08 -1.01 -8.38
C GLU A 71 -4.05 -0.17 -9.23
N LYS A 72 -5.23 -0.73 -9.53
CA LYS A 72 -6.27 -0.06 -10.32
C LYS A 72 -6.78 1.21 -9.64
N GLY A 73 -6.86 1.20 -8.32
CA GLY A 73 -7.24 2.33 -7.51
C GLY A 73 -6.28 3.51 -7.63
N ILE A 74 -4.99 3.22 -7.46
CA ILE A 74 -3.92 4.20 -7.63
C ILE A 74 -3.91 4.72 -9.06
N ASP A 75 -4.06 3.85 -10.06
CA ASP A 75 -4.14 4.26 -11.47
C ASP A 75 -5.29 5.25 -11.72
N LYS A 76 -6.49 4.98 -11.18
CA LYS A 76 -7.63 5.89 -11.31
C LYS A 76 -7.38 7.24 -10.62
N LEU A 77 -6.73 7.24 -9.46
CA LEU A 77 -6.35 8.47 -8.77
C LEU A 77 -5.32 9.28 -9.57
N VAL A 78 -4.35 8.63 -10.20
CA VAL A 78 -3.35 9.28 -11.06
C VAL A 78 -4.02 9.91 -12.28
N ILE A 79 -4.89 9.16 -12.98
CA ILE A 79 -5.64 9.66 -14.13
C ILE A 79 -6.50 10.87 -13.72
N ALA A 80 -7.27 10.77 -12.64
CA ALA A 80 -8.10 11.87 -12.17
C ALA A 80 -7.27 13.11 -11.80
N ARG A 81 -6.07 12.93 -11.22
CA ARG A 81 -5.14 14.04 -10.98
C ARG A 81 -4.66 14.69 -12.27
N GLU A 82 -4.31 13.90 -13.29
CA GLU A 82 -3.88 14.41 -14.61
C GLU A 82 -5.00 15.19 -15.31
N GLU A 83 -6.26 14.80 -15.08
CA GLU A 83 -7.46 15.51 -15.53
C GLU A 83 -7.78 16.78 -14.70
N GLY A 84 -6.94 17.11 -13.70
CA GLY A 84 -7.07 18.32 -12.89
C GLY A 84 -7.95 18.18 -11.65
N ASN A 85 -8.27 16.96 -11.20
CA ASN A 85 -9.06 16.74 -9.98
C ASN A 85 -8.21 17.03 -8.71
N PRO A 86 -8.52 18.09 -7.93
CA PRO A 86 -7.74 18.44 -6.75
C PRO A 86 -7.93 17.43 -5.60
N ALA A 87 -9.09 16.78 -5.49
CA ALA A 87 -9.34 15.75 -4.48
C ALA A 87 -8.47 14.52 -4.72
N ALA A 88 -8.31 14.09 -5.98
CA ALA A 88 -7.42 12.98 -6.33
C ALA A 88 -5.95 13.28 -5.96
N THR A 89 -5.49 14.52 -6.21
CA THR A 89 -4.15 14.98 -5.81
C THR A 89 -3.96 14.94 -4.30
N PHE A 90 -4.94 15.45 -3.53
CA PHE A 90 -4.90 15.42 -2.07
C PHE A 90 -4.85 13.98 -1.54
N ARG A 91 -5.69 13.09 -2.09
CA ARG A 91 -5.74 11.67 -1.68
C ARG A 91 -4.44 10.93 -1.98
N LEU A 92 -3.83 11.14 -3.16
CA LEU A 92 -2.51 10.54 -3.47
C LEU A 92 -1.42 10.99 -2.49
N ARG A 93 -1.40 12.29 -2.15
CA ARG A 93 -0.46 12.82 -1.17
C ARG A 93 -0.70 12.22 0.21
N LYS A 94 -1.96 12.15 0.67
CA LYS A 94 -2.31 11.57 1.98
C LYS A 94 -1.92 10.09 2.04
N LEU A 95 -2.19 9.33 0.98
CA LEU A 95 -1.79 7.92 0.86
C LEU A 95 -0.27 7.75 0.95
N GLN A 96 0.49 8.57 0.21
CA GLN A 96 1.95 8.52 0.24
C GLN A 96 2.51 8.84 1.62
N HIS A 97 2.00 9.89 2.29
CA HIS A 97 2.45 10.25 3.64
C HIS A 97 2.17 9.12 4.63
N HIS A 98 0.97 8.54 4.62
CA HIS A 98 0.66 7.44 5.54
C HIS A 98 1.47 6.17 5.29
N LEU A 99 1.79 5.85 4.03
CA LEU A 99 2.67 4.71 3.72
C LEU A 99 4.10 4.97 4.20
N ILE A 100 4.60 6.19 4.06
CA ILE A 100 5.92 6.58 4.59
C ILE A 100 5.92 6.50 6.12
N ASP A 101 4.91 7.09 6.78
CA ASP A 101 4.78 7.07 8.24
C ASP A 101 4.71 5.64 8.77
N PHE A 102 3.95 4.77 8.09
CA PHE A 102 3.85 3.36 8.45
C PHE A 102 5.17 2.62 8.33
N ILE A 103 5.90 2.81 7.23
CA ILE A 103 7.24 2.23 7.06
C ILE A 103 8.15 2.71 8.20
N LEU A 104 8.21 4.02 8.46
CA LEU A 104 9.05 4.58 9.52
C LEU A 104 8.74 3.98 10.90
N VAL A 105 7.46 3.78 11.23
CA VAL A 105 7.08 3.12 12.48
C VAL A 105 7.54 1.67 12.50
N LEU A 106 7.37 0.92 11.41
CA LEU A 106 7.87 -0.45 11.32
C LEU A 106 9.41 -0.51 11.46
N GLU A 107 10.15 0.44 10.88
CA GLU A 107 11.62 0.52 11.02
C GLU A 107 12.03 0.78 12.47
N LEU A 108 11.30 1.65 13.17
CA LEU A 108 11.55 1.99 14.58
C LEU A 108 11.22 0.83 15.53
N GLU A 109 10.13 0.10 15.28
CA GLU A 109 9.68 -1.00 16.13
C GLU A 109 10.50 -2.28 15.92
N THR A 110 10.98 -2.54 14.70
CA THR A 110 11.73 -3.76 14.38
C THR A 110 13.25 -3.62 14.53
N GLY A 111 13.79 -2.40 14.62
CA GLY A 111 15.24 -2.14 14.73
C GLY A 111 16.10 -2.68 13.57
N ALA A 112 15.49 -3.26 12.53
CA ALA A 112 16.14 -4.18 11.59
C ALA A 112 15.89 -3.89 10.10
N LEU A 113 15.16 -2.83 9.74
CA LEU A 113 15.07 -2.38 8.35
C LEU A 113 16.25 -1.44 8.04
N ARG A 114 17.44 -2.03 7.97
CA ARG A 114 18.67 -1.32 7.65
C ARG A 114 18.65 -0.90 6.17
N MET A 115 18.20 0.33 5.89
CA MET A 115 18.52 1.23 4.76
C MET A 115 18.48 0.74 3.30
N GLU A 116 18.24 -0.54 2.99
CA GLU A 116 18.20 -1.04 1.62
C GLU A 116 16.80 -0.97 1.00
N CYS A 117 15.74 -0.97 1.82
CA CYS A 117 14.36 -0.89 1.32
C CYS A 117 14.03 0.47 0.70
N LEU A 118 14.61 1.59 1.13
CA LEU A 118 14.37 2.90 0.51
C LEU A 118 14.84 2.97 -0.95
N CYS A 119 15.90 2.23 -1.31
CA CYS A 119 16.40 2.14 -2.69
C CYS A 119 15.52 1.23 -3.56
N VAL A 120 14.91 0.18 -2.99
CA VAL A 120 14.06 -0.76 -3.73
C VAL A 120 12.62 -0.24 -3.86
N VAL A 121 12.12 0.46 -2.85
CA VAL A 121 10.91 1.31 -2.90
C VAL A 121 11.03 2.26 -4.10
N LYS A 122 12.13 3.00 -4.26
CA LYS A 122 12.39 3.84 -5.44
C LYS A 122 12.44 3.10 -6.79
N ARG A 123 12.62 1.78 -6.83
CA ARG A 123 12.68 0.95 -8.06
C ARG A 123 11.43 0.12 -8.34
N SER A 124 10.56 -0.09 -7.35
CA SER A 124 9.27 -0.75 -7.55
C SER A 124 8.36 0.16 -8.38
N ARG A 125 7.69 -0.31 -9.45
CA ARG A 125 6.87 0.54 -10.35
C ARG A 125 5.76 1.36 -9.67
N LEU A 126 5.49 1.10 -8.38
CA LEU A 126 4.51 1.80 -7.54
C LEU A 126 5.00 3.18 -7.03
N LEU A 127 6.30 3.36 -6.79
CA LEU A 127 6.81 4.60 -6.18
C LEU A 127 7.43 5.62 -7.12
N PRO A 128 8.05 5.29 -8.28
CA PRO A 128 8.34 6.27 -9.31
C PRO A 128 7.07 7.02 -9.75
N ARG A 129 5.90 6.37 -9.72
CA ARG A 129 4.62 7.01 -10.00
C ARG A 129 4.16 7.99 -8.91
N LEU A 130 4.58 7.79 -7.66
CA LEU A 130 4.30 8.71 -6.54
C LEU A 130 5.40 9.77 -6.36
N ALA A 131 6.64 9.47 -6.76
CA ALA A 131 7.81 10.31 -6.54
C ALA A 131 8.11 11.28 -7.69
N VAL A 132 7.62 11.04 -8.92
CA VAL A 132 7.86 11.91 -10.10
C VAL A 132 6.95 13.14 -10.12
N HIS A 133 6.14 13.34 -9.09
CA HIS A 133 4.93 14.17 -9.17
C HIS A 133 4.67 15.07 -7.95
N VAL A 134 5.69 15.22 -7.10
CA VAL A 134 5.80 16.33 -6.13
C VAL A 134 6.63 17.44 -6.76
#